data_AF-A0A800A1P9-F1
#
_entry.id   AF-A0A800A1P9-F1
#
_cell.length_a   1.000
_cell.length_b   1.000
_cell.length_c   1.000
_cell.angle_alpha   90.00
_cell.angle_beta   90.00
_cell.angle_gamma   90.00
#
_symmetry.space_group_name_H-M   'P 1'
#
loop_
_entity.id
_entity.type
_entity.pdbx_description
1 polymer ?
#
loop_
_entity_poly.entity_id
_entity_poly.type
_entity_poly.pdbx_seq_one_letter_code
_entity_poly.pdbx_strand_id
1 'polypeptide(L)'
;MVKAEQLRLLAAVYLSGMGYYVEVLPEMPDSDAQPDVIGVKPRLKEVKLRMERGGAPAGIVYLLLDNEWKSTQTIVERTGLDEGFVTAVLRDSELDGWVKSRVGSDGMVWWKVDGYRAPAGECVMLCCGAEDPLGALDMLERLKGCFHRGYLLFPYQVDGKFLDDCLQRDIGVLVFDARIASFTEALPAKHLKVENLKAYSSLCEKIVVDNCAFRSGQLW
;
A
#
# COMPACT_ATOMS: atom_id res chain seq x y z
N MET A 1 -26.63 4.65 -14.31
CA MET A 1 -25.50 5.40 -13.74
C MET A 1 -24.67 4.40 -12.94
N VAL A 2 -23.35 4.35 -13.15
CA VAL A 2 -22.45 3.46 -12.40
C VAL A 2 -22.36 4.00 -10.97
N LYS A 3 -22.64 3.15 -9.97
CA LYS A 3 -22.55 3.51 -8.55
C LYS A 3 -21.09 3.52 -8.08
N ALA A 4 -20.80 4.20 -6.97
CA ALA A 4 -19.46 4.23 -6.37
C ALA A 4 -18.84 2.83 -6.21
N GLU A 5 -19.57 1.88 -5.60
CA GLU A 5 -19.15 0.47 -5.48
C GLU A 5 -18.70 -0.18 -6.79
N GLN A 6 -19.47 0.04 -7.86
CA GLN A 6 -19.16 -0.53 -9.18
C GLN A 6 -17.93 0.15 -9.78
N LEU A 7 -17.80 1.46 -9.61
CA LEU A 7 -16.67 2.23 -10.12
C LEU A 7 -15.35 1.78 -9.47
N ARG A 8 -15.38 1.48 -8.17
CA ARG A 8 -14.23 0.93 -7.43
C ARG A 8 -13.79 -0.42 -7.95
N LEU A 9 -14.73 -1.33 -8.16
CA LEU A 9 -14.45 -2.66 -8.75
C LEU A 9 -13.89 -2.53 -10.17
N LEU A 10 -14.48 -1.66 -10.99
CA LEU A 10 -13.98 -1.41 -12.35
C LEU A 10 -12.55 -0.86 -12.32
N ALA A 11 -12.25 0.06 -11.40
CA ALA A 11 -10.90 0.61 -11.24
C ALA A 11 -9.91 -0.45 -10.77
N ALA A 12 -10.32 -1.33 -9.86
CA ALA A 12 -9.50 -2.45 -9.43
C ALA A 12 -9.17 -3.41 -10.58
N VAL A 13 -10.17 -3.76 -11.39
CA VAL A 13 -9.98 -4.59 -12.60
C VAL A 13 -9.08 -3.89 -13.61
N TYR A 14 -9.25 -2.58 -13.82
CA TYR A 14 -8.42 -1.77 -14.70
C TYR A 14 -6.94 -1.80 -14.27
N LEU A 15 -6.65 -1.52 -13.00
CA LEU A 15 -5.28 -1.59 -12.47
C LEU A 15 -4.71 -3.02 -12.55
N SER A 16 -5.50 -4.04 -12.23
CA SER A 16 -5.08 -5.43 -12.37
C SER A 16 -4.73 -5.78 -13.83
N GLY A 17 -5.51 -5.30 -14.79
CA GLY A 17 -5.24 -5.45 -16.23
C GLY A 17 -3.94 -4.77 -16.67
N MET A 18 -3.53 -3.71 -15.95
CA MET A 18 -2.23 -3.06 -16.12
C MET A 18 -1.09 -3.76 -15.35
N GLY A 19 -1.35 -4.89 -14.69
CA GLY A 19 -0.36 -5.69 -13.97
C GLY A 19 -0.03 -5.16 -12.57
N TYR A 20 -0.93 -4.39 -11.96
CA TYR A 20 -0.85 -4.08 -10.53
C TYR A 20 -1.46 -5.23 -9.71
N TYR A 21 -0.94 -5.42 -8.51
CA TYR A 21 -1.61 -6.17 -7.45
C TYR A 21 -2.52 -5.20 -6.71
N VAL A 22 -3.77 -5.59 -6.52
CA VAL A 22 -4.82 -4.65 -6.14
C VAL A 22 -5.50 -5.06 -4.85
N GLU A 23 -5.80 -4.07 -4.02
CA GLU A 23 -6.67 -4.20 -2.87
C GLU A 23 -7.78 -3.13 -2.94
N VAL A 24 -9.01 -3.54 -2.61
CA VAL A 24 -10.20 -2.68 -2.58
C VAL A 24 -10.53 -2.40 -1.13
N LEU A 25 -10.79 -1.13 -0.81
CA LEU A 25 -11.00 -0.62 0.55
C LEU A 25 -9.87 -1.00 1.53
N PRO A 26 -8.59 -0.82 1.15
CA PRO A 26 -7.48 -1.17 2.03
C PRO A 26 -7.48 -0.35 3.31
N GLU A 27 -7.15 -1.00 4.41
CA GLU A 27 -6.91 -0.34 5.69
C GLU A 27 -5.55 0.39 5.64
N MET A 28 -5.56 1.68 6.00
CA MET A 28 -4.34 2.47 6.09
C MET A 28 -3.75 2.41 7.51
N PRO A 29 -2.46 2.06 7.67
CA PRO A 29 -1.83 2.05 8.98
C PRO A 29 -1.85 3.43 9.65
N ASP A 30 -2.27 3.49 10.92
CA ASP A 30 -2.35 4.69 11.76
C ASP A 30 -3.14 5.87 11.12
N SER A 31 -4.15 5.56 10.31
CA SER A 31 -4.98 6.55 9.62
C SER A 31 -6.44 6.09 9.52
N ASP A 32 -7.37 7.02 9.76
CA ASP A 32 -8.81 6.87 9.49
C ASP A 32 -9.16 7.09 8.00
N ALA A 33 -8.24 7.67 7.22
CA ALA A 33 -8.43 7.81 5.78
C ALA A 33 -8.32 6.45 5.08
N GLN A 34 -9.35 6.08 4.32
CA GLN A 34 -9.45 4.80 3.62
C GLN A 34 -9.65 5.06 2.12
N PRO A 35 -8.61 4.92 1.27
CA PRO A 35 -8.78 5.05 -0.16
C PRO A 35 -9.63 3.89 -0.68
N ASP A 36 -10.23 4.07 -1.84
CA ASP A 36 -11.16 3.08 -2.37
C ASP A 36 -10.44 1.89 -3.02
N VAL A 37 -9.32 2.15 -3.68
CA VAL A 37 -8.52 1.13 -4.35
C VAL A 37 -7.04 1.50 -4.25
N ILE A 38 -6.20 0.49 -4.00
CA ILE A 38 -4.76 0.60 -4.11
C ILE A 38 -4.25 -0.41 -5.12
N GLY A 39 -3.43 0.06 -6.06
CA GLY A 39 -2.64 -0.77 -6.95
C GLY A 39 -1.16 -0.68 -6.62
N VAL A 40 -0.53 -1.82 -6.38
CA VAL A 40 0.92 -1.94 -6.21
C VAL A 40 1.50 -2.61 -7.44
N LYS A 41 2.40 -1.94 -8.16
CA LYS A 41 3.17 -2.56 -9.24
C LYS A 41 4.35 -3.29 -8.61
N PRO A 42 4.36 -4.63 -8.56
CA PRO A 42 5.40 -5.33 -7.84
C PRO A 42 6.71 -5.37 -8.63
N ARG A 43 7.84 -5.44 -7.92
CA ARG A 43 9.14 -5.77 -8.51
C ARG A 43 9.25 -7.30 -8.63
N LEU A 44 9.41 -7.82 -9.84
CA LEU A 44 9.43 -9.27 -10.07
C LEU A 44 10.46 -10.02 -9.21
N LYS A 45 11.65 -9.44 -9.00
CA LYS A 45 12.69 -10.00 -8.14
C LYS A 45 12.22 -10.15 -6.69
N GLU A 46 11.51 -9.16 -6.18
CA GLU A 46 11.03 -9.12 -4.79
C GLU A 46 9.81 -10.04 -4.57
N VAL A 47 8.99 -10.24 -5.60
CA VAL A 47 7.90 -11.23 -5.61
C VAL A 47 8.45 -12.64 -5.54
N LYS A 48 9.45 -12.98 -6.39
CA LYS A 48 10.07 -14.31 -6.38
C LYS A 48 10.64 -14.64 -5.00
N LEU A 49 11.33 -13.68 -4.38
CA LEU A 49 11.86 -13.83 -3.03
C LEU A 49 10.76 -14.17 -2.02
N ARG A 50 9.62 -13.48 -2.07
CA ARG A 50 8.50 -13.70 -1.15
C ARG A 50 7.75 -15.00 -1.40
N MET A 51 7.69 -15.47 -2.64
CA MET A 51 7.16 -16.79 -2.96
C MET A 51 8.06 -17.92 -2.45
N GLU A 52 9.37 -17.71 -2.40
CA GLU A 52 10.35 -18.70 -1.94
C GLU A 52 10.51 -18.72 -0.42
N ARG A 53 10.42 -17.56 0.24
CA ARG A 53 10.80 -17.39 1.65
C ARG A 53 9.67 -16.89 2.56
N GLY A 54 8.51 -16.58 2.00
CA GLY A 54 7.47 -15.85 2.70
C GLY A 54 7.72 -14.33 2.68
N GLY A 55 6.73 -13.57 3.12
CA GLY A 55 6.86 -12.12 3.28
C GLY A 55 6.86 -11.69 4.72
N ALA A 56 7.32 -10.48 4.94
CA ALA A 56 7.37 -9.91 6.29
C ALA A 56 5.93 -9.52 6.72
N PRO A 57 5.50 -9.84 7.96
CA PRO A 57 4.21 -9.38 8.44
C PRO A 57 4.14 -7.85 8.43
N ALA A 58 3.11 -7.30 7.78
CA ALA A 58 2.99 -5.86 7.54
C ALA A 58 3.10 -5.03 8.83
N GLY A 59 2.48 -5.47 9.93
CA GLY A 59 2.59 -4.80 11.24
C GLY A 59 4.02 -4.78 11.81
N ILE A 60 4.81 -5.85 11.61
CA ILE A 60 6.21 -5.90 12.05
C ILE A 60 7.06 -4.96 11.18
N VAL A 61 6.84 -4.96 9.86
CA VAL A 61 7.49 -4.02 8.92
C VAL A 61 7.20 -2.58 9.30
N TYR A 62 5.93 -2.26 9.57
CA TYR A 62 5.49 -0.93 9.97
C TYR A 62 6.27 -0.43 11.19
N LEU A 63 6.40 -1.28 12.21
CA LEU A 63 7.12 -0.93 13.44
C LEU A 63 8.62 -0.75 13.20
N LEU A 64 9.28 -1.68 12.50
CA LEU A 64 10.75 -1.65 12.41
C LEU A 64 11.30 -0.59 11.44
N LEU A 65 10.49 -0.03 10.55
CA LEU A 65 10.90 0.99 9.58
C LEU A 65 11.16 2.39 10.16
N ASP A 66 11.08 2.55 11.48
CA ASP A 66 11.59 3.71 12.22
C ASP A 66 13.12 3.87 12.20
N ASN A 67 13.86 2.86 11.73
CA ASN A 67 15.32 2.77 11.90
C ASN A 67 15.79 2.80 13.37
N GLU A 68 14.89 2.54 14.32
CA GLU A 68 15.19 2.38 15.73
C GLU A 68 15.32 0.90 16.09
N TRP A 69 16.03 0.62 17.19
CA TRP A 69 16.03 -0.71 17.78
C TRP A 69 14.74 -0.90 18.59
N LYS A 70 14.05 -2.02 18.39
CA LYS A 70 12.84 -2.39 19.16
C LYS A 70 13.01 -3.77 19.78
N SER A 71 12.64 -3.93 21.04
CA SER A 71 12.69 -5.24 21.71
C SER A 71 11.58 -6.16 21.19
N THR A 72 11.75 -7.47 21.34
CA THR A 72 10.67 -8.45 21.03
C THR A 72 9.38 -8.08 21.77
N GLN A 73 9.48 -7.73 23.06
CA GLN A 73 8.33 -7.36 23.88
C GLN A 73 7.58 -6.14 23.33
N THR A 74 8.29 -5.08 22.91
CA THR A 74 7.65 -3.90 22.30
C THR A 74 6.90 -4.26 21.02
N ILE A 75 7.44 -5.18 20.21
CA ILE A 75 6.77 -5.61 18.97
C ILE A 75 5.51 -6.41 19.30
N VAL A 76 5.59 -7.35 20.27
CA VAL A 76 4.45 -8.13 20.76
C VAL A 76 3.34 -7.22 21.28
N GLU A 77 3.66 -6.30 22.18
CA GLU A 77 2.68 -5.38 22.79
C GLU A 77 1.99 -4.49 21.75
N ARG A 78 2.72 -4.05 20.71
CA ARG A 78 2.20 -3.13 19.69
C ARG A 78 1.44 -3.84 18.57
N THR A 79 1.76 -5.11 18.29
CA THR A 79 1.09 -5.89 17.24
C THR A 79 -0.02 -6.79 17.77
N GLY A 80 -0.01 -7.12 19.07
CA GLY A 80 -0.90 -8.11 19.67
C GLY A 80 -0.62 -9.55 19.24
N LEU A 81 0.50 -9.80 18.56
CA LEU A 81 0.89 -11.12 18.09
C LEU A 81 1.57 -11.94 19.19
N ASP A 82 1.49 -13.27 19.08
CA ASP A 82 2.18 -14.19 19.98
C ASP A 82 3.70 -13.98 19.96
N GLU A 83 4.36 -14.04 21.11
CA GLU A 83 5.81 -13.84 21.25
C GLU A 83 6.62 -14.90 20.51
N GLY A 84 6.19 -16.16 20.55
CA GLY A 84 6.82 -17.26 19.83
C GLY A 84 6.75 -17.03 18.32
N PHE A 85 5.59 -16.60 17.82
CA PHE A 85 5.40 -16.22 16.42
C PHE A 85 6.30 -15.04 16.02
N VAL A 86 6.28 -13.93 16.78
CA VAL A 86 7.12 -12.75 16.51
C VAL A 86 8.60 -13.13 16.49
N THR A 87 9.04 -13.94 17.45
CA THR A 87 10.44 -14.40 17.52
C THR A 87 10.82 -15.25 16.32
N ALA A 88 9.98 -16.21 15.92
CA ALA A 88 10.22 -17.06 14.75
C ALA A 88 10.36 -16.22 13.48
N VAL A 89 9.39 -15.33 13.23
CA VAL A 89 9.40 -14.43 12.06
C VAL A 89 10.66 -13.56 12.04
N LEU A 90 11.05 -12.97 13.17
CA LEU A 90 12.22 -12.08 13.22
C LEU A 90 13.54 -12.84 13.04
N ARG A 91 13.61 -14.09 13.48
CA ARG A 91 14.77 -14.97 13.22
C ARG A 91 14.87 -15.34 11.76
N ASP A 92 13.77 -15.72 11.12
CA ASP A 92 13.74 -15.98 9.69
C ASP A 92 14.10 -14.73 8.89
N SER A 93 13.61 -13.57 9.32
CA SER A 93 13.91 -12.26 8.74
C SER A 93 15.38 -11.85 8.85
N GLU A 94 16.05 -12.26 9.93
CA GLU A 94 17.48 -12.07 10.14
C GLU A 94 18.31 -12.97 9.20
N LEU A 95 17.88 -14.23 9.00
CA LEU A 95 18.49 -15.13 8.00
C LEU A 95 18.30 -14.61 6.57
N ASP A 96 17.17 -13.96 6.31
CA ASP A 96 16.88 -13.29 5.05
C ASP A 96 17.62 -11.96 4.87
N GLY A 97 18.26 -11.47 5.92
CA GLY A 97 19.13 -10.31 5.90
C GLY A 97 18.40 -9.00 5.67
N TRP A 98 17.12 -8.90 6.07
CA TRP A 98 16.39 -7.62 6.09
C TRP A 98 16.20 -7.04 7.51
N VAL A 99 16.51 -7.84 8.53
CA VAL A 99 16.56 -7.45 9.95
C VAL A 99 17.90 -7.89 10.55
N LYS A 100 18.35 -7.20 11.59
CA LYS A 100 19.45 -7.65 12.46
C LYS A 100 19.05 -7.61 13.92
N SER A 101 19.65 -8.49 14.72
CA SER A 101 19.46 -8.54 16.16
C SER A 101 20.70 -8.10 16.95
N ARG A 102 20.47 -7.71 18.20
CA ARG A 102 21.50 -7.60 19.25
C ARG A 102 20.90 -7.97 20.59
N VAL A 103 21.73 -8.48 21.50
CA VAL A 103 21.34 -8.68 22.90
C VAL A 103 21.69 -7.41 23.67
N GLY A 104 20.70 -6.83 24.34
CA GLY A 104 20.86 -5.65 25.18
C GLY A 104 21.52 -5.98 26.52
N SER A 105 21.95 -4.94 27.25
CA SER A 105 22.48 -5.10 28.62
C SER A 105 21.43 -5.59 29.62
N ASP A 106 20.15 -5.48 29.26
CA ASP A 106 18.98 -6.01 29.96
C ASP A 106 18.72 -7.50 29.68
N GLY A 107 19.54 -8.14 28.84
CA GLY A 107 19.36 -9.52 28.39
C GLY A 107 18.26 -9.70 27.33
N MET A 108 17.59 -8.61 26.92
CA MET A 108 16.54 -8.68 25.91
C MET A 108 17.13 -8.71 24.49
N VAL A 109 16.40 -9.32 23.56
CA VAL A 109 16.75 -9.27 22.13
C VAL A 109 16.10 -8.04 21.51
N TRP A 110 16.93 -7.24 20.85
CA TRP A 110 16.55 -6.03 20.14
C TRP A 110 16.74 -6.22 18.65
N TRP A 111 15.79 -5.70 17.87
CA TRP A 111 15.70 -5.88 16.42
C TRP A 111 15.72 -4.53 15.71
N LYS A 112 16.31 -4.49 14.53
CA LYS A 112 16.32 -3.30 13.68
C LYS A 112 16.32 -3.71 12.21
N VAL A 113 15.64 -2.96 11.36
CA VAL A 113 15.73 -3.12 9.89
C VAL A 113 17.18 -2.97 9.43
N ASP A 114 17.59 -3.88 8.56
CA ASP A 114 18.89 -3.87 7.90
C ASP A 114 18.72 -4.31 6.45
N GLY A 115 18.68 -3.38 5.51
CA GLY A 115 18.56 -3.74 4.09
C GLY A 115 17.17 -4.18 3.61
N TYR A 116 16.09 -3.82 4.32
CA TYR A 116 14.72 -4.04 3.84
C TYR A 116 14.49 -3.43 2.45
N ARG A 117 13.86 -4.22 1.57
CA ARG A 117 13.50 -3.84 0.20
C ARG A 117 11.99 -3.90 0.04
N ALA A 118 11.37 -2.74 -0.14
CA ALA A 118 9.95 -2.66 -0.45
C ALA A 118 9.64 -3.44 -1.74
N PRO A 119 8.57 -4.26 -1.77
CA PRO A 119 8.27 -5.14 -2.90
C PRO A 119 7.70 -4.41 -4.12
N ALA A 120 7.59 -3.09 -4.06
CA ALA A 120 6.87 -2.27 -5.02
C ALA A 120 7.80 -1.38 -5.85
N GLY A 121 7.54 -1.30 -7.15
CA GLY A 121 8.13 -0.33 -8.07
C GLY A 121 7.28 0.94 -8.18
N GLU A 122 5.96 0.80 -8.01
CA GLU A 122 5.00 1.89 -8.05
C GLU A 122 3.80 1.54 -7.15
N CYS A 123 3.14 2.57 -6.62
CA CYS A 123 1.93 2.45 -5.79
C CYS A 123 0.97 3.55 -6.22
N VAL A 124 -0.23 3.16 -6.61
CA VAL A 124 -1.31 4.04 -7.07
C VAL A 124 -2.44 3.96 -6.08
N MET A 125 -2.89 5.10 -5.58
CA MET A 125 -4.08 5.24 -4.73
C MET A 125 -5.20 5.87 -5.55
N LEU A 126 -6.41 5.32 -5.44
CA LEU A 126 -7.59 5.80 -6.12
C LEU A 126 -8.70 6.08 -5.10
N CYS A 127 -9.37 7.23 -5.22
CA CYS A 127 -10.57 7.56 -4.46
C CYS A 127 -11.72 7.92 -5.41
N CYS A 128 -12.92 7.48 -5.10
CA CYS A 128 -14.13 7.74 -5.85
C CYS A 128 -14.63 9.16 -5.54
N GLY A 129 -14.53 10.06 -6.51
CA GLY A 129 -15.03 11.42 -6.40
C GLY A 129 -16.49 11.59 -6.82
N ALA A 130 -17.18 10.51 -7.20
CA ALA A 130 -18.49 10.60 -7.87
C ALA A 130 -19.60 11.26 -7.03
N GLU A 131 -19.53 11.10 -5.70
CA GLU A 131 -20.54 11.60 -4.75
C GLU A 131 -20.00 12.78 -3.93
N ASP A 132 -18.75 12.70 -3.47
CA ASP A 132 -18.06 13.75 -2.73
C ASP A 132 -16.66 14.01 -3.31
N PRO A 133 -16.55 14.84 -4.38
CA PRO A 133 -15.28 15.12 -5.04
C PRO A 133 -14.25 15.77 -4.11
N LEU A 134 -14.70 16.69 -3.24
CA LEU A 134 -13.81 17.43 -2.33
C LEU A 134 -13.34 16.55 -1.19
N GLY A 135 -14.22 15.75 -0.57
CA GLY A 135 -13.82 14.80 0.45
C GLY A 135 -12.85 13.74 -0.07
N ALA A 136 -13.05 13.25 -1.30
CA ALA A 136 -12.13 12.31 -1.94
C ALA A 136 -10.76 12.96 -2.25
N LEU A 137 -10.74 14.23 -2.64
CA LEU A 137 -9.52 15.00 -2.88
C LEU A 137 -8.74 15.21 -1.58
N ASP A 138 -9.41 15.70 -0.54
CA ASP A 138 -8.83 15.92 0.79
C ASP A 138 -8.28 14.61 1.37
N MET A 139 -8.96 13.49 1.13
CA MET A 139 -8.48 12.16 1.52
C MET A 139 -7.14 11.81 0.84
N LEU A 140 -7.01 12.01 -0.47
CA LEU A 140 -5.74 11.78 -1.18
C LEU A 140 -4.64 12.75 -0.71
N GLU A 141 -4.98 13.99 -0.36
CA GLU A 141 -4.03 14.93 0.22
C GLU A 141 -3.53 14.47 1.59
N ARG A 142 -4.42 13.98 2.46
CA ARG A 142 -4.04 13.43 3.78
C ARG A 142 -3.13 12.20 3.67
N LEU A 143 -3.28 11.43 2.60
CA LEU A 143 -2.47 10.24 2.32
C LEU A 143 -1.21 10.54 1.49
N LYS A 144 -0.96 11.82 1.16
CA LYS A 144 0.20 12.22 0.37
C LYS A 144 1.49 11.77 1.06
N GLY A 145 2.38 11.17 0.27
CA GLY A 145 3.61 10.56 0.79
C GLY A 145 3.50 9.06 1.09
N CYS A 146 2.31 8.46 1.03
CA CYS A 146 2.09 7.00 1.15
C CYS A 146 1.96 6.29 -0.23
N PHE A 147 2.03 7.03 -1.33
CA PHE A 147 1.85 6.52 -2.69
C PHE A 147 2.68 7.31 -3.71
N HIS A 148 2.82 6.78 -4.92
CA HIS A 148 3.51 7.44 -6.02
C HIS A 148 2.56 8.24 -6.91
N ARG A 149 1.34 7.74 -7.16
CA ARG A 149 0.30 8.49 -7.90
C ARG A 149 -1.05 8.38 -7.22
N GLY A 150 -1.77 9.49 -7.17
CA GLY A 150 -3.12 9.56 -6.62
C GLY A 150 -4.09 9.97 -7.73
N TYR A 151 -5.21 9.27 -7.87
CA TYR A 151 -6.26 9.66 -8.82
C TYR A 151 -7.64 9.69 -8.18
N LEU A 152 -8.44 10.63 -8.63
CA LEU A 152 -9.88 10.61 -8.42
C LEU A 152 -10.58 9.85 -9.56
N LEU A 153 -11.61 9.08 -9.21
CA LEU A 153 -12.42 8.30 -10.13
C LEU A 153 -13.79 8.96 -10.32
N PHE A 154 -14.20 9.15 -11.58
CA PHE A 154 -15.53 9.67 -11.91
C PHE A 154 -16.20 8.85 -13.01
N PRO A 155 -17.54 8.65 -12.95
CA PRO A 155 -18.31 8.05 -14.03
C PRO A 155 -18.81 9.09 -15.06
N TYR A 156 -18.37 10.34 -14.95
CA TYR A 156 -18.76 11.47 -15.78
C TYR A 156 -17.60 12.45 -15.96
N GLN A 157 -17.72 13.33 -16.96
CA GLN A 157 -16.74 14.40 -17.19
C GLN A 157 -16.79 15.42 -16.06
N VAL A 158 -15.61 15.85 -15.63
CA VAL A 158 -15.44 16.80 -14.53
C VAL A 158 -15.16 18.18 -15.11
N ASP A 159 -15.67 19.24 -14.48
CA ASP A 159 -15.49 20.60 -14.97
C ASP A 159 -14.03 21.07 -14.84
N GLY A 160 -13.66 22.04 -15.70
CA GLY A 160 -12.29 22.54 -15.76
C GLY A 160 -11.79 23.18 -14.47
N LYS A 161 -12.68 23.81 -13.69
CA LYS A 161 -12.29 24.47 -12.43
C LYS A 161 -11.85 23.43 -11.39
N PHE A 162 -12.58 22.33 -11.28
CA PHE A 162 -12.19 21.25 -10.38
C PHE A 162 -10.94 20.50 -10.88
N LEU A 163 -10.75 20.38 -12.20
CA LEU A 163 -9.50 19.84 -12.75
C LEU A 163 -8.29 20.73 -12.38
N ASP A 164 -8.44 22.05 -12.41
CA ASP A 164 -7.39 22.98 -11.95
C ASP A 164 -7.08 22.78 -10.46
N ASP A 165 -8.11 22.57 -9.63
CA ASP A 165 -7.96 22.28 -8.20
C ASP A 165 -7.22 20.96 -7.95
N CYS A 166 -7.42 19.94 -8.79
CA CYS A 166 -6.70 18.66 -8.73
C CYS A 166 -5.24 18.82 -9.16
N LEU A 167 -5.01 19.57 -10.25
CA LEU A 167 -3.68 19.83 -10.81
C LEU A 167 -2.78 20.54 -9.80
N GLN A 168 -3.30 21.55 -9.08
CA GLN A 168 -2.55 22.27 -8.05
C GLN A 168 -2.07 21.35 -6.91
N ARG A 169 -2.78 20.24 -6.68
CA ARG A 169 -2.50 19.27 -5.62
C ARG A 169 -1.68 18.07 -6.09
N ASP A 170 -1.32 18.06 -7.38
CA ASP A 170 -0.61 16.98 -8.06
C ASP A 170 -1.44 15.66 -8.17
N ILE A 171 -2.78 15.75 -8.10
CA ILE A 171 -3.71 14.61 -8.16
C ILE A 171 -4.30 14.47 -9.57
N GLY A 172 -4.30 13.25 -10.10
CA GLY A 172 -4.88 12.95 -11.41
C GLY A 172 -6.37 12.68 -11.37
N VAL A 173 -6.99 12.59 -12.54
CA VAL A 173 -8.41 12.27 -12.71
C VAL A 173 -8.60 11.21 -13.78
N LEU A 174 -9.24 10.11 -13.41
CA LEU A 174 -9.68 9.05 -14.32
C LEU A 174 -11.20 9.09 -14.47
N VAL A 175 -11.66 9.15 -15.71
CA VAL A 175 -13.08 9.13 -16.05
C VAL A 175 -13.44 7.81 -16.71
N PHE A 176 -14.42 7.10 -16.17
CA PHE A 176 -14.92 5.86 -16.75
C PHE A 176 -15.86 6.14 -17.93
N ASP A 177 -15.50 5.65 -19.12
CA ASP A 177 -16.36 5.66 -20.30
C ASP A 177 -17.09 4.32 -20.44
N ALA A 178 -18.38 4.32 -20.09
CA ALA A 178 -19.22 3.14 -20.14
C ALA A 178 -19.41 2.55 -21.55
N ARG A 179 -19.18 3.33 -22.62
CA ARG A 179 -19.35 2.85 -24.00
C ARG A 179 -18.26 1.88 -24.42
N ILE A 180 -17.06 2.08 -23.88
CA ILE A 180 -15.87 1.26 -24.17
C ILE A 180 -15.39 0.48 -22.93
N ALA A 181 -16.14 0.58 -21.82
CA ALA A 181 -15.84 -0.05 -20.53
C ALA A 181 -14.38 0.17 -20.07
N SER A 182 -13.89 1.41 -20.19
CA SER A 182 -12.49 1.76 -19.89
C SER A 182 -12.36 3.10 -19.19
N PHE A 183 -11.24 3.32 -18.51
CA PHE A 183 -10.89 4.62 -17.93
C PHE A 183 -10.08 5.44 -18.93
N THR A 184 -10.45 6.72 -19.05
CA THR A 184 -9.68 7.74 -19.75
C THR A 184 -9.04 8.66 -18.72
N GLU A 185 -7.76 8.96 -18.89
CA GLU A 185 -7.05 9.91 -18.05
C GLU A 185 -7.40 11.34 -18.52
N ALA A 186 -8.27 12.00 -17.78
CA ALA A 186 -8.66 13.39 -18.03
C ALA A 186 -7.59 14.38 -17.54
N LEU A 187 -6.87 13.99 -16.47
CA LEU A 187 -5.74 14.72 -15.93
C LEU A 187 -4.69 13.70 -15.44
N PRO A 188 -3.44 13.74 -15.93
CA PRO A 188 -2.40 12.84 -15.46
C PRO A 188 -1.98 13.18 -14.02
N ALA A 189 -1.85 12.16 -13.18
CA ALA A 189 -1.28 12.33 -11.85
C ALA A 189 0.24 12.54 -11.95
N LYS A 190 0.79 13.42 -11.12
CA LYS A 190 2.24 13.53 -10.98
C LYS A 190 2.78 12.36 -10.19
N HIS A 191 4.00 11.95 -10.52
CA HIS A 191 4.73 10.99 -9.71
C HIS A 191 5.31 11.69 -8.47
N LEU A 192 4.83 11.32 -7.31
CA LEU A 192 5.23 11.84 -6.00
C LEU A 192 6.34 10.98 -5.39
N LYS A 193 7.17 11.62 -4.57
CA LYS A 193 8.12 10.91 -3.72
C LYS A 193 7.37 10.32 -2.52
N VAL A 194 7.68 9.07 -2.18
CA VAL A 194 7.21 8.46 -0.94
C VAL A 194 7.98 9.06 0.24
N GLU A 195 7.24 9.62 1.20
CA GLU A 195 7.79 10.25 2.40
C GLU A 195 7.49 9.42 3.66
N ASN A 196 6.29 8.82 3.73
CA ASN A 196 5.93 7.90 4.80
C ASN A 196 6.28 6.46 4.41
N LEU A 197 7.58 6.14 4.50
CA LEU A 197 8.09 4.82 4.14
C LEU A 197 7.48 3.68 4.95
N LYS A 198 7.07 3.91 6.20
CA LYS A 198 6.46 2.88 7.04
C LYS A 198 5.11 2.44 6.50
N ALA A 199 4.19 3.39 6.35
CA ALA A 199 2.84 3.11 5.86
C ALA A 199 2.91 2.55 4.45
N TYR A 200 3.71 3.18 3.57
CA TYR A 200 3.94 2.71 2.21
C TYR A 200 4.45 1.26 2.16
N SER A 201 5.49 0.94 2.92
CA SER A 201 6.11 -0.40 2.85
C SER A 201 5.22 -1.46 3.48
N SER A 202 4.60 -1.17 4.62
CA SER A 202 3.63 -2.07 5.26
C SER A 202 2.49 -2.42 4.30
N LEU A 203 1.91 -1.41 3.67
CA LEU A 203 0.84 -1.57 2.69
C LEU A 203 1.29 -2.39 1.48
N CYS A 204 2.45 -2.05 0.90
CA CYS A 204 2.99 -2.78 -0.25
C CYS A 204 3.29 -4.24 0.10
N GLU A 205 3.82 -4.50 1.30
CA GLU A 205 4.11 -5.84 1.79
C GLU A 205 2.84 -6.66 1.90
N LYS A 206 1.82 -6.14 2.59
CA LYS A 206 0.50 -6.78 2.72
C LYS A 206 -0.07 -7.16 1.36
N ILE A 207 -0.24 -6.17 0.47
CA ILE A 207 -0.85 -6.39 -0.85
C ILE A 207 -0.08 -7.42 -1.67
N VAL A 208 1.25 -7.36 -1.64
CA VAL A 208 2.09 -8.28 -2.40
C VAL A 208 2.05 -9.70 -1.84
N VAL A 209 2.13 -9.84 -0.52
CA VAL A 209 2.09 -11.15 0.15
C VAL A 209 0.75 -11.82 -0.02
N ASP A 210 -0.36 -11.09 0.17
CA ASP A 210 -1.72 -11.60 -0.04
C ASP A 210 -1.90 -12.10 -1.49
N ASN A 211 -1.40 -11.34 -2.47
CA ASN A 211 -1.43 -11.74 -3.88
C ASN A 211 -0.51 -12.94 -4.19
N CYS A 212 0.63 -13.07 -3.51
CA CYS A 212 1.51 -14.23 -3.67
C CYS A 212 0.85 -15.51 -3.11
N ALA A 213 0.29 -15.43 -1.90
CA ALA A 213 -0.42 -16.52 -1.24
C ALA A 213 -1.60 -17.03 -2.09
N PHE A 214 -2.40 -16.12 -2.66
CA PHE A 214 -3.48 -16.47 -3.57
C PHE A 214 -2.98 -17.22 -4.82
N ARG A 215 -1.85 -16.79 -5.39
CA ARG A 215 -1.27 -17.40 -6.60
C ARG A 215 -0.56 -18.73 -6.35
N SER A 216 0.01 -18.93 -5.17
CA SER A 216 0.65 -20.20 -4.79
C SER A 216 -0.34 -21.26 -4.31
N GLY A 217 -1.63 -20.90 -4.13
CA GLY A 217 -2.64 -21.79 -3.56
C GLY A 217 -2.43 -22.05 -2.06
N GLN A 218 -1.54 -21.31 -1.42
CA GLN A 218 -1.31 -21.33 0.02
C GLN A 218 -2.25 -20.30 0.64
N LEU A 219 -3.50 -20.68 0.87
CA LEU A 219 -4.36 -19.94 1.79
C LEU A 219 -3.95 -20.35 3.20
N TRP A 220 -3.55 -19.35 4.00
CA TRP A 220 -3.08 -19.50 5.39
C TRP A 220 -4.04 -20.33 6.25
#